data_AF-A0A9D6CFK9-F1
#
_entry.id   AF-A0A9D6CFK9-F1
#
_cell.length_a   1.000
_cell.length_b   1.000
_cell.length_c   1.000
_cell.angle_alpha   90.00
_cell.angle_beta   90.00
_cell.angle_gamma   90.00
#
_symmetry.space_group_name_H-M   'P 1'
#
loop_
_entity.id
_entity.type
_entity.pdbx_description
1 polymer ?
#
loop_
_entity_poly.entity_id
_entity_poly.type
_entity_poly.pdbx_seq_one_letter_code
_entity_poly.pdbx_strand_id
1 'polypeptide(L)'
;MKSLIALLGALVLSSPAFAADSACMAQAQEKRLAGAAQGSFMRKCVRDSCEVTSAEKKLAGAARSSFTKKCVADGLMPYCEEQAAGKKLHGAAKTSFMNKCQSAN
;
A
#
# COMPACT_ATOMS: atom_id res chain seq x y z
N MET A 1 0.60 44.17 -11.21
CA MET A 1 -0.66 44.13 -10.42
C MET A 1 -1.71 43.47 -11.30
N LYS A 2 -2.11 42.21 -11.18
CA LYS A 2 -2.35 41.36 -10.02
C LYS A 2 -1.80 39.95 -10.32
N SER A 3 -0.81 39.52 -9.55
CA SER A 3 -0.38 38.12 -9.49
C SER A 3 -1.09 37.43 -8.33
N LEU A 4 -1.15 36.10 -8.43
CA LEU A 4 -1.30 35.10 -7.36
C LEU A 4 -2.72 34.62 -7.01
N ILE A 5 -2.80 33.28 -7.03
CA ILE A 5 -3.66 32.36 -6.27
C ILE A 5 -4.75 31.64 -7.07
N ALA A 6 -4.74 30.32 -6.90
CA ALA A 6 -5.76 29.32 -7.21
C ALA A 6 -5.77 28.73 -8.64
N LEU A 7 -4.90 27.74 -8.88
CA LEU A 7 -5.32 26.33 -8.98
C LEU A 7 -4.08 25.43 -9.20
N LEU A 8 -3.34 25.19 -8.12
CA LEU A 8 -2.66 23.90 -7.93
C LEU A 8 -3.78 22.88 -7.70
N GLY A 9 -4.14 22.08 -8.71
CA GLY A 9 -5.24 21.15 -8.50
C GLY A 9 -5.78 20.43 -9.73
N ALA A 10 -4.92 19.95 -10.62
CA ALA A 10 -5.28 18.86 -11.53
C ALA A 10 -4.02 18.11 -11.95
N LEU A 11 -3.25 17.70 -10.94
CA LEU A 11 -2.19 16.72 -11.11
C LEU A 11 -2.88 15.37 -11.41
N VAL A 12 -2.85 15.01 -12.69
CA VAL A 12 -2.65 13.63 -13.15
C VAL A 12 -3.78 12.61 -12.83
N LEU A 13 -4.53 12.28 -13.88
CA LEU A 13 -5.42 11.10 -14.01
C LEU A 13 -4.67 9.74 -14.02
N SER A 14 -3.47 9.64 -13.45
CA SER A 14 -2.81 8.35 -13.26
C SER A 14 -3.22 7.79 -11.91
N SER A 15 -4.02 6.72 -11.93
CA SER A 15 -4.32 5.90 -10.76
C SER A 15 -3.08 5.76 -9.86
N PRO A 16 -3.03 6.39 -8.67
CA PRO A 16 -1.91 6.19 -7.78
C PRO A 16 -2.19 4.94 -6.94
N ALA A 17 -2.30 3.78 -7.58
CA ALA A 17 -2.20 2.50 -6.87
C ALA A 17 -0.82 2.35 -6.20
N PHE A 18 0.17 3.14 -6.65
CA PHE A 18 1.53 3.20 -6.11
C PHE A 18 1.75 4.25 -5.00
N ALA A 19 0.82 5.21 -4.79
CA ALA A 19 1.02 6.23 -3.74
C ALA A 19 0.63 5.73 -2.35
N ALA A 20 -0.29 4.75 -2.26
CA ALA A 20 -0.72 4.21 -0.98
C ALA A 20 0.43 3.52 -0.24
N ASP A 21 1.22 2.72 -0.95
CA ASP A 21 2.34 1.96 -0.36
C ASP A 21 3.46 2.88 0.15
N SER A 22 3.91 3.82 -0.69
CA SER A 22 4.96 4.78 -0.33
C SER A 22 4.54 5.73 0.81
N ALA A 23 3.28 6.17 0.82
CA ALA A 23 2.74 6.98 1.92
C ALA A 23 2.63 6.20 3.22
N CYS A 24 2.20 4.92 3.15
CA CYS A 24 2.16 4.05 4.32
C CYS A 24 3.56 3.84 4.89
N MET A 25 4.55 3.50 4.06
CA MET A 25 5.94 3.33 4.51
C MET A 25 6.50 4.60 5.18
N ALA A 26 6.26 5.77 4.58
CA ALA A 26 6.65 7.06 5.16
C ALA A 26 5.99 7.28 6.54
N GLN A 27 4.69 7.03 6.67
CA GLN A 27 3.99 7.16 7.96
C GLN A 27 4.51 6.18 9.02
N ALA A 28 4.90 4.97 8.63
CA ALA A 28 5.50 4.04 9.58
C ALA A 28 6.87 4.52 10.08
N GLN A 29 7.67 5.11 9.19
CA GLN A 29 8.97 5.68 9.54
C GLN A 29 8.82 6.94 10.41
N GLU A 30 7.87 7.82 10.12
CA GLU A 30 7.55 8.98 10.97
C GLU A 30 7.13 8.56 12.38
N LYS A 31 6.34 7.50 12.50
CA LYS A 31 5.95 6.90 13.78
C LYS A 31 7.07 6.06 14.43
N ARG A 32 8.24 5.97 13.80
CA ARG A 32 9.40 5.17 14.22
C ARG A 32 9.03 3.72 14.52
N LEU A 33 8.08 3.17 13.77
CA LEU A 33 7.65 1.78 13.92
C LEU A 33 8.69 0.88 13.29
N ALA A 34 9.15 -0.12 14.05
CA ALA A 34 10.12 -1.11 13.59
C ALA A 34 9.59 -2.53 13.81
N GLY A 35 10.16 -3.48 13.06
CA GLY A 35 9.87 -4.91 13.23
C GLY A 35 8.39 -5.24 13.05
N ALA A 36 7.84 -6.06 13.95
CA ALA A 36 6.44 -6.51 13.87
C ALA A 36 5.43 -5.35 13.91
N ALA A 37 5.73 -4.27 14.64
CA ALA A 37 4.86 -3.10 14.72
C ALA A 37 4.77 -2.35 13.38
N GLN A 38 5.89 -2.26 12.65
CA GLN A 38 5.92 -1.70 11.29
C GLN A 38 5.07 -2.55 10.33
N GLY A 39 5.18 -3.88 10.42
CA GLY A 39 4.41 -4.80 9.57
C GLY A 39 2.90 -4.72 9.80
N SER A 40 2.46 -4.72 11.07
CA SER A 40 1.04 -4.58 11.40
C SER A 40 0.48 -3.22 10.96
N PHE A 41 1.29 -2.16 11.08
CA PHE A 41 0.90 -0.84 10.61
C PHE A 41 0.83 -0.77 9.08
N MET A 42 1.80 -1.33 8.35
CA MET A 42 1.75 -1.41 6.88
C MET A 42 0.47 -2.07 6.42
N ARG A 43 0.17 -3.26 6.94
CA ARG A 43 -1.04 -4.01 6.57
C ARG A 43 -2.31 -3.23 6.83
N LYS A 44 -2.39 -2.57 7.99
CA LYS A 44 -3.55 -1.75 8.33
C LYS A 44 -3.66 -0.53 7.42
N CYS A 45 -2.58 0.21 7.24
CA CYS A 45 -2.56 1.42 6.41
C CYS A 45 -2.93 1.12 4.95
N VAL A 46 -2.32 0.09 4.36
CA VAL A 46 -2.60 -0.33 2.99
C VAL A 46 -4.05 -0.79 2.84
N ARG A 47 -4.57 -1.59 3.79
CA ARG A 47 -5.98 -2.00 3.79
C ARG A 47 -6.92 -0.80 3.86
N ASP A 48 -6.71 0.11 4.80
CA ASP A 48 -7.56 1.27 4.99
C ASP A 48 -7.53 2.18 3.73
N SER A 49 -6.36 2.36 3.11
CA SER A 49 -6.22 3.09 1.84
C SER A 49 -6.93 2.41 0.67
N CYS A 50 -6.83 1.09 0.57
CA CYS A 50 -7.53 0.30 -0.45
C CYS A 50 -9.05 0.33 -0.26
N GLU A 51 -9.53 0.34 0.99
CA GLU A 51 -10.95 0.47 1.29
C GLU A 51 -11.50 1.84 0.89
N VAL A 52 -10.78 2.93 1.21
CA VAL A 52 -11.12 4.29 0.77
C VAL A 52 -11.14 4.36 -0.76
N THR A 53 -10.10 3.89 -1.42
CA THR A 53 -10.01 3.88 -2.89
C THR A 53 -11.15 3.08 -3.52
N SER A 54 -11.52 1.94 -2.92
CA SER A 54 -12.64 1.13 -3.39
C SER A 54 -13.98 1.86 -3.28
N ALA A 55 -14.15 2.64 -2.21
CA ALA A 55 -15.35 3.44 -1.96
C ALA A 55 -15.41 4.66 -2.90
N GLU A 56 -14.28 5.33 -3.15
CA GLU A 56 -14.18 6.44 -4.12
C GLU A 56 -14.49 5.96 -5.55
N LYS A 57 -14.05 4.74 -5.89
CA LYS A 57 -14.40 4.08 -7.16
C LYS A 57 -15.84 3.55 -7.20
N LYS A 58 -16.62 3.74 -6.13
CA LYS A 58 -18.01 3.26 -5.98
C LYS A 58 -18.17 1.76 -6.26
N LEU A 59 -17.13 0.98 -5.97
CA LEU A 59 -17.18 -0.47 -6.11
C LEU A 59 -18.06 -1.04 -4.99
N ALA A 60 -18.99 -1.92 -5.34
CA ALA A 60 -19.90 -2.57 -4.39
C ALA A 60 -19.85 -4.10 -4.55
N GLY A 61 -20.29 -4.82 -3.52
CA GLY A 61 -20.39 -6.28 -3.51
C GLY A 61 -19.07 -6.96 -3.87
N ALA A 62 -19.14 -7.98 -4.73
CA ALA A 62 -17.98 -8.79 -5.13
C ALA A 62 -16.86 -7.98 -5.80
N ALA A 63 -17.19 -6.90 -6.52
CA ALA A 63 -16.21 -6.05 -7.17
C ALA A 63 -15.36 -5.28 -6.13
N ARG A 64 -16.00 -4.79 -5.07
CA ARG A 64 -15.30 -4.14 -3.95
C ARG A 64 -14.33 -5.10 -3.28
N SER A 65 -14.80 -6.29 -2.92
CA SER A 65 -13.99 -7.30 -2.23
C SER A 65 -12.82 -7.81 -3.08
N SER A 66 -13.01 -7.96 -4.38
CA SER A 66 -11.93 -8.40 -5.29
C SER A 66 -10.88 -7.30 -5.47
N PHE A 67 -11.33 -6.04 -5.57
CA PHE A 67 -10.45 -4.89 -5.66
C PHE A 67 -9.63 -4.72 -4.39
N THR A 68 -10.25 -4.71 -3.21
CA THR A 68 -9.50 -4.56 -1.95
C THR A 68 -8.51 -5.69 -1.74
N LYS A 69 -8.89 -6.94 -2.04
CA LYS A 69 -7.94 -8.08 -1.97
C LYS A 69 -6.73 -7.89 -2.87
N LYS A 70 -6.92 -7.52 -4.15
CA LYS A 70 -5.81 -7.25 -5.06
C LYS A 70 -4.98 -6.04 -4.61
N CYS A 71 -5.65 -4.94 -4.29
CA CYS A 71 -5.02 -3.71 -3.86
C CYS A 71 -4.14 -3.92 -2.62
N VAL A 72 -4.59 -4.72 -1.64
CA VAL A 72 -3.79 -5.02 -0.45
C VAL A 72 -2.60 -5.91 -0.78
N ALA A 73 -2.77 -6.93 -1.63
CA ALA A 73 -1.65 -7.78 -2.03
C ALA A 73 -0.59 -7.00 -2.81
N ASP A 74 -1.02 -6.16 -3.76
CA ASP A 74 -0.15 -5.32 -4.57
C ASP A 74 0.54 -4.24 -3.72
N GLY A 75 -0.22 -3.59 -2.84
CA GLY A 75 0.26 -2.55 -1.92
C GLY A 75 1.03 -3.09 -0.72
N LEU A 76 1.23 -4.40 -0.57
CA LEU A 76 2.17 -4.97 0.39
C LEU A 76 3.42 -5.52 -0.29
N MET A 77 3.42 -5.63 -1.61
CA MET A 77 4.49 -6.23 -2.39
C MET A 77 5.87 -5.61 -2.07
N PRO A 78 6.07 -4.28 -2.14
CA PRO A 78 7.40 -3.71 -1.90
C PRO A 78 7.83 -3.81 -0.43
N TYR A 79 6.92 -3.70 0.54
CA TYR A 79 7.21 -4.01 1.95
C TYR A 79 7.69 -5.46 2.10
N CYS A 80 6.97 -6.41 1.51
CA CYS A 80 7.32 -7.81 1.59
C CYS A 80 8.67 -8.10 0.89
N GLU A 81 8.93 -7.48 -0.26
CA GLU A 81 10.21 -7.56 -0.98
C GLU A 81 11.39 -7.07 -0.15
N GLU A 82 11.24 -5.93 0.51
CA GLU A 82 12.26 -5.39 1.42
C GLU A 82 12.52 -6.34 2.60
N GLN A 83 11.46 -6.89 3.22
CA GLN A 83 11.59 -7.87 4.30
C GLN A 83 12.29 -9.15 3.85
N ALA A 84 12.01 -9.63 2.64
CA ALA A 84 12.71 -10.80 2.10
C ALA A 84 14.16 -10.50 1.73
N ALA A 85 14.45 -9.31 1.22
CA ALA A 85 15.81 -8.85 0.96
C ALA A 85 16.62 -8.76 2.26
N GLY A 86 16.04 -8.19 3.32
CA GLY A 86 16.65 -8.14 4.66
C GLY A 86 16.92 -9.53 5.25
N LYS A 87 16.08 -10.52 4.90
CA LYS A 87 16.26 -11.93 5.27
C LYS A 87 17.12 -12.73 4.28
N LYS A 88 17.62 -12.09 3.20
CA LYS A 88 18.41 -12.73 2.12
C LYS A 88 17.72 -13.96 1.54
N LEU A 89 16.40 -13.91 1.37
CA LEU A 89 15.64 -15.00 0.78
C LEU A 89 15.75 -14.97 -0.75
N HIS A 90 15.96 -16.13 -1.35
CA HIS A 90 16.11 -16.31 -2.80
C HIS A 90 15.23 -17.46 -3.31
N GLY A 91 14.94 -17.47 -4.60
CA GLY A 91 14.20 -18.55 -5.28
C GLY A 91 12.87 -18.88 -4.59
N ALA A 92 12.62 -20.17 -4.37
CA ALA A 92 11.39 -20.67 -3.74
C ALA A 92 11.14 -20.14 -2.32
N ALA A 93 12.20 -19.80 -1.57
CA ALA A 93 12.06 -19.24 -0.23
C ALA A 93 11.53 -17.80 -0.27
N LYS A 94 11.98 -17.00 -1.25
CA LYS A 94 11.47 -15.63 -1.47
C LYS A 94 9.99 -15.68 -1.84
N THR A 95 9.60 -16.54 -2.78
CA THR A 95 8.20 -16.62 -3.25
C THR A 95 7.24 -17.11 -2.15
N SER A 96 7.63 -18.12 -1.37
CA SER A 96 6.84 -18.58 -0.22
C SER A 96 6.66 -17.49 0.83
N PHE A 97 7.72 -16.72 1.11
CA PHE A 97 7.64 -15.58 2.00
C PHE A 97 6.71 -14.49 1.47
N MET A 98 6.81 -14.11 0.18
CA MET A 98 5.92 -13.11 -0.43
C MET A 98 4.46 -13.50 -0.28
N ASN A 99 4.12 -14.73 -0.69
CA ASN A 99 2.74 -15.22 -0.62
C ASN A 99 2.20 -15.14 0.80
N LYS A 100 3.01 -15.53 1.80
CA LYS A 100 2.62 -15.50 3.20
C LYS A 100 2.56 -14.08 3.76
N CYS A 101 3.45 -13.19 3.32
CA CYS A 101 3.50 -11.80 3.75
C CYS A 101 2.30 -11.00 3.23
N GLN A 102 1.90 -11.23 1.97
CA GLN A 102 0.73 -10.61 1.33
C GLN A 102 -0.60 -11.18 1.83
N SER A 103 -0.63 -12.47 2.22
CA SER A 103 -1.86 -13.17 2.64
C SER A 103 -2.15 -13.10 4.14
N ALA A 104 -1.19 -12.65 4.95
CA ALA A 104 -1.36 -12.68 6.39
C ALA A 104 -2.28 -11.52 6.83
N ASN A 105 -3.54 -11.89 7.04
CA ASN A 105 -4.54 -11.12 7.79
C ASN A 105 -4.06 -10.86 9.22
#